data_AF-A0A0D4BU32-F1
#
_entry.id   AF-A0A0D4BU32-F1
#
_cell.length_a   1.000
_cell.length_b   1.000
_cell.length_c   1.000
_cell.angle_alpha   90.00
_cell.angle_beta   90.00
_cell.angle_gamma   90.00
#
_symmetry.space_group_name_H-M   'P 1'
#
loop_
_entity.id
_entity.type
_entity.pdbx_description
1 polymer ?
#
loop_
_entity_poly.entity_id
_entity_poly.type
_entity_poly.pdbx_seq_one_letter_code
_entity_poly.pdbx_strand_id
1 'polypeptide(L)'
;LRIPLNEKDLLIKIHRYFSTWQTVLIQPDVFFRLNFVYKKYHLAAKELQDEMGKLVEQKRQAINNMEKLEETDFATELIFAQNHDELS
;
A
#
# COMPACT_ATOMS: atom_id res chain seq x y z
N LEU A 1 11.84 1.30 -3.84
CA LEU A 1 11.54 -0.10 -3.46
C LEU A 1 12.66 -1.05 -3.85
N ARG A 2 13.15 -1.09 -5.11
CA ARG A 2 14.25 -2.00 -5.52
C ARG A 2 14.02 -3.47 -5.07
N ILE A 3 12.76 -3.91 -5.15
CA ILE A 3 12.29 -5.25 -4.77
C ILE A 3 11.64 -5.88 -6.00
N PRO A 4 11.87 -7.17 -6.26
CA PRO A 4 11.20 -7.86 -7.35
C PRO A 4 9.69 -7.82 -7.16
N LEU A 5 8.96 -7.35 -8.16
CA LEU A 5 7.50 -7.26 -8.14
C LEU A 5 6.89 -7.64 -9.49
N ASN A 6 5.63 -8.07 -9.48
CA ASN A 6 4.87 -8.33 -10.71
C ASN A 6 4.19 -7.04 -11.19
N GLU A 7 4.82 -6.35 -12.15
CA GLU A 7 4.37 -5.04 -12.61
C GLU A 7 2.94 -5.04 -13.16
N LYS A 8 2.59 -6.06 -13.94
CA LYS A 8 1.25 -6.17 -14.56
C LYS A 8 0.16 -6.35 -13.51
N ASP A 9 0.39 -7.23 -12.56
CA ASP A 9 -0.56 -7.50 -11.47
C ASP A 9 -0.71 -6.28 -10.56
N LEU A 10 0.40 -5.65 -10.18
CA LEU A 10 0.40 -4.45 -9.36
C LEU A 10 -0.33 -3.29 -10.06
N LEU A 11 -0.09 -3.10 -11.36
CA LEU A 11 -0.75 -2.06 -12.16
C LEU A 11 -2.28 -2.25 -12.16
N ILE A 12 -2.76 -3.48 -12.30
CA ILE A 12 -4.20 -3.78 -12.25
C ILE A 12 -4.77 -3.42 -10.87
N LYS A 13 -4.08 -3.79 -9.78
CA LYS A 13 -4.49 -3.46 -8.40
C LYS A 13 -4.51 -1.95 -8.17
N ILE A 14 -3.51 -1.23 -8.66
CA ILE A 14 -3.43 0.25 -8.62
C ILE A 14 -4.65 0.85 -9.32
N HIS A 15 -4.96 0.43 -10.55
CA HIS A 15 -6.11 0.95 -11.27
C HIS A 15 -7.43 0.68 -10.54
N ARG A 16 -7.62 -0.53 -9.99
CA ARG A 16 -8.83 -0.86 -9.22
C ARG A 16 -8.96 -0.01 -7.96
N TYR A 17 -7.86 0.24 -7.26
CA TYR A 17 -7.83 1.11 -6.10
C TYR A 17 -8.22 2.53 -6.47
N PHE A 18 -7.61 3.12 -7.51
CA PHE A 18 -7.93 4.48 -7.95
C PHE A 18 -9.38 4.61 -8.41
N SER A 19 -9.89 3.68 -9.22
CA SER A 19 -11.29 3.69 -9.63
C SER A 19 -12.24 3.57 -8.44
N THR A 20 -11.89 2.75 -7.45
CA THR A 20 -12.63 2.62 -6.20
C THR A 20 -12.63 3.95 -5.45
N TRP A 21 -11.46 4.54 -5.23
CA TRP A 21 -11.30 5.81 -4.54
C TRP A 21 -12.11 6.92 -5.21
N GLN A 22 -11.98 7.08 -6.54
CA GLN A 22 -12.77 8.05 -7.32
C GLN A 22 -14.28 7.83 -7.18
N THR A 23 -14.72 6.57 -7.14
CA THR A 23 -16.14 6.24 -7.03
C THR A 23 -16.69 6.58 -5.66
N VAL A 24 -15.98 6.23 -4.58
CA VAL A 24 -16.49 6.31 -3.21
C VAL A 24 -16.28 7.67 -2.56
N LEU A 25 -15.33 8.49 -3.05
CA LEU A 25 -14.92 9.75 -2.43
C LEU A 25 -16.06 10.76 -2.19
N ILE A 26 -17.03 10.81 -3.10
CA ILE A 26 -18.15 11.76 -3.06
C ILE A 26 -19.49 11.09 -2.75
N GLN A 27 -19.49 9.79 -2.42
CA GLN A 27 -20.73 9.06 -2.17
C GLN A 27 -21.30 9.39 -0.79
N PRO A 28 -22.62 9.60 -0.68
CA PRO A 28 -23.25 9.78 0.61
C PRO A 28 -23.21 8.49 1.44
N ASP A 29 -23.24 8.61 2.77
CA ASP A 29 -23.17 7.48 3.71
C ASP A 29 -24.19 6.37 3.44
N VAL A 30 -25.34 6.74 2.86
CA VAL A 30 -26.42 5.81 2.49
C VAL A 30 -25.95 4.76 1.48
N PHE A 31 -24.97 5.10 0.63
CA PHE A 31 -24.37 4.22 -0.37
C PHE A 31 -23.62 3.05 0.28
N PHE A 32 -22.95 3.29 1.42
CA PHE A 32 -22.18 2.27 2.13
C PHE A 32 -23.04 1.36 3.01
N ARG A 33 -24.30 1.74 3.28
CA ARG A 33 -25.25 0.84 3.95
C ARG A 33 -25.58 -0.40 3.12
N LEU A 34 -25.40 -0.32 1.80
CA LEU A 34 -25.51 -1.49 0.92
C LEU A 34 -24.27 -2.37 1.07
N ASN A 35 -24.43 -3.46 1.82
CA ASN A 35 -23.33 -4.38 2.17
C ASN A 35 -22.54 -4.90 0.94
N PHE A 36 -23.21 -5.11 -0.20
CA PHE A 36 -22.53 -5.59 -1.42
C PHE A 36 -21.62 -4.52 -2.04
N VAL A 37 -22.05 -3.25 -2.00
CA VAL A 37 -21.32 -2.10 -2.53
C VAL A 37 -20.08 -1.87 -1.70
N TYR A 38 -20.25 -1.81 -0.38
CA TYR A 38 -19.15 -1.69 0.57
C TYR A 38 -18.12 -2.81 0.38
N LYS A 39 -18.57 -4.07 0.35
CA LYS A 39 -17.66 -5.22 0.17
C LYS A 39 -16.85 -5.16 -1.12
N LYS A 40 -17.47 -4.76 -2.24
CA LYS A 40 -16.79 -4.66 -3.54
C LYS A 40 -15.64 -3.66 -3.50
N TYR A 41 -15.91 -2.45 -3.03
CA TYR A 41 -14.92 -1.38 -2.97
C TYR A 41 -13.87 -1.63 -1.88
N HIS A 42 -14.28 -2.14 -0.73
CA HIS A 42 -13.37 -2.55 0.33
C HIS A 42 -12.39 -3.63 -0.16
N LEU A 43 -12.87 -4.62 -0.91
CA LEU A 43 -12.01 -5.67 -1.47
C LEU A 43 -10.96 -5.10 -2.43
N ALA A 44 -11.35 -4.22 -3.35
CA ALA A 44 -10.42 -3.59 -4.28
C ALA A 44 -9.36 -2.73 -3.56
N ALA A 45 -9.75 -2.03 -2.49
CA ALA A 45 -8.82 -1.28 -1.66
C ALA A 45 -7.84 -2.20 -0.93
N LYS A 46 -8.37 -3.29 -0.35
CA LYS A 46 -7.62 -4.29 0.39
C LYS A 46 -6.62 -5.06 -0.48
N GLU A 47 -6.97 -5.39 -1.72
CA GLU A 47 -6.07 -6.08 -2.66
C GLU A 47 -4.77 -5.31 -2.89
N LEU A 48 -4.84 -3.98 -3.07
CA LEU A 48 -3.64 -3.16 -3.21
C LEU A 48 -2.91 -3.00 -1.88
N GLN A 49 -3.64 -2.77 -0.80
CA GLN A 49 -3.06 -2.62 0.55
C GLN A 49 -2.25 -3.84 0.96
N ASP A 50 -2.80 -5.04 0.76
CA ASP A 50 -2.13 -6.30 1.10
C ASP A 50 -0.87 -6.52 0.24
N GLU A 51 -0.92 -6.18 -1.06
CA GLU A 51 0.25 -6.30 -1.93
C GLU A 51 1.35 -5.30 -1.56
N MET A 52 1.00 -4.04 -1.31
CA MET A 52 1.93 -3.02 -0.85
C MET A 52 2.53 -3.38 0.51
N GLY A 53 1.74 -3.95 1.42
CA GLY A 53 2.20 -4.43 2.72
C GLY A 53 3.28 -5.51 2.60
N LYS A 54 3.14 -6.45 1.66
CA LYS A 54 4.17 -7.46 1.38
C LYS A 54 5.46 -6.82 0.86
N LEU A 55 5.36 -5.86 -0.06
CA LEU A 55 6.52 -5.16 -0.61
C LEU A 55 7.27 -4.35 0.47
N VAL A 56 6.54 -3.70 1.37
CA VAL A 56 7.13 -2.97 2.51
C VAL A 56 7.82 -3.94 3.47
N GLU A 57 7.22 -5.10 3.75
CA GLU A 57 7.83 -6.10 4.62
C GLU A 57 9.11 -6.69 4.00
N GLN A 58 9.09 -7.00 2.70
CA GLN A 58 10.30 -7.38 1.97
C GLN A 58 11.37 -6.29 2.02
N LYS A 59 10.98 -5.01 1.95
CA LYS A 59 11.92 -3.88 2.07
C LYS A 59 12.55 -3.84 3.45
N ARG A 60 11.75 -4.01 4.50
CA ARG A 60 12.22 -4.04 5.89
C ARG A 60 13.23 -5.16 6.11
N GLN A 61 12.96 -6.36 5.60
CA GLN A 61 13.90 -7.48 5.68
C GLN A 61 15.19 -7.21 4.91
N ALA A 62 15.11 -6.62 3.71
CA ALA A 62 16.28 -6.25 2.93
C ALA A 62 17.15 -5.20 3.64
N ILE A 63 16.54 -4.19 4.26
CA ILE A 63 17.25 -3.16 5.05
C ILE A 63 17.95 -3.79 6.26
N ASN A 64 17.25 -4.65 7.01
CA ASN A 64 17.81 -5.29 8.21
C ASN A 64 19.01 -6.21 7.88
N ASN A 65 19.04 -6.78 6.68
CA ASN A 65 20.13 -7.66 6.22
C ASN A 65 21.31 -6.88 5.63
N MET A 66 21.19 -5.57 5.38
CA MET A 66 22.28 -4.74 4.85
C MET A 66 23.14 -4.18 5.98
N GLU A 67 24.44 -4.48 5.94
CA GLU A 67 25.41 -4.08 6.98
C GLU A 67 25.76 -2.57 6.95
N LYS A 68 25.58 -1.91 5.80
CA LYS A 68 25.67 -0.44 5.64
C LYS A 68 24.62 0.07 4.66
N LEU A 69 23.90 1.11 5.06
CA LEU A 69 22.99 1.88 4.21
C LEU A 69 23.74 3.08 3.63
N GLU A 70 24.45 2.88 2.53
CA GLU A 70 25.16 3.97 1.84
C GLU A 70 24.24 4.76 0.88
N GLU A 71 23.07 4.21 0.51
CA GLU A 71 22.09 4.86 -0.37
C GLU A 71 20.67 4.72 0.21
N THR A 72 20.05 5.83 0.60
CA THR A 72 18.67 5.84 1.14
C THR A 72 17.68 6.10 0.02
N ASP A 73 16.64 5.26 -0.06
CA ASP A 73 15.47 5.52 -0.91
C ASP A 73 14.27 5.94 -0.07
N PHE A 74 13.26 6.55 -0.70
CA PHE A 74 12.06 7.06 -0.02
C PHE A 74 11.42 6.06 0.96
N ALA A 75 11.37 4.77 0.60
CA ALA A 75 10.76 3.76 1.46
C ALA A 75 11.67 3.44 2.67
N THR A 76 12.98 3.42 2.46
CA THR A 76 13.96 3.27 3.54
C THR A 76 13.84 4.41 4.56
N GLU A 77 13.75 5.66 4.11
CA GLU A 77 13.61 6.83 4.98
C GLU A 77 12.36 6.77 5.84
N LEU A 78 11.21 6.44 5.24
CA LEU A 78 9.96 6.30 5.98
C LEU A 78 9.99 5.15 7.01
N ILE A 79 10.60 4.01 6.67
CA ILE A 79 10.73 2.89 7.62
C ILE A 79 11.62 3.30 8.80
N PHE A 80 12.69 4.06 8.55
CA PHE A 80 13.52 4.57 9.64
C PHE A 80 12.79 5.58 10.52
N ALA A 81 12.10 6.56 9.93
CA ALA A 81 11.33 7.55 10.69
C ALA A 81 10.25 6.88 11.56
N GLN A 82 9.60 5.83 11.04
CA GLN A 82 8.63 5.03 11.80
C GLN A 82 9.28 4.32 13.00
N ASN A 83 10.48 3.77 12.84
CA ASN A 83 11.19 3.05 13.92
C ASN A 83 11.73 3.98 15.02
N HIS A 84 11.90 5.27 14.73
CA HIS A 84 12.44 6.27 15.65
C HIS A 84 11.36 7.14 16.31
N ASP A 85 10.06 6.75 16.22
CA ASP A 85 8.91 7.52 16.72
C ASP A 85 8.76 8.94 16.14
N GLU A 86 9.45 9.27 15.04
CA GLU A 86 9.33 10.59 14.38
C GLU A 86 8.01 10.75 13.60
N LEU A 87 7.24 9.67 13.49
CA LEU A 87 5.93 9.62 12.81
C LEU A 87 4.75 9.36 13.78
N SER A 88 4.97 9.34 15.11
CA SER A 88 3.92 9.13 16.12
C SER A 88 3.27 10.42 16.60
#